data_AF-A0A2H5Y0H2-F1
#
_entry.id   AF-A0A2H5Y0H2-F1
#
_cell.length_a   1.000
_cell.length_b   1.000
_cell.length_c   1.000
_cell.angle_alpha   90.00
_cell.angle_beta   90.00
_cell.angle_gamma   90.00
#
_symmetry.space_group_name_H-M   'P 1'
#
loop_
_entity.id
_entity.type
_entity.pdbx_description
1 polymer ?
#
loop_
_entity_poly.entity_id
_entity_poly.type
_entity_poly.pdbx_seq_one_letter_code
_entity_poly.pdbx_strand_id
1 'polypeptide(L)'
;MKPTLAYCLLGLLSSVPIGEAQPARRTEPPPSIPLQFLRFFPVRDTIYTLSRWYLVLDLAQQRLRLYGREGEQQEFPVSSGTTRTPKGIETPTGLFTLQTKATLAISRQFENTPMLYWMGFFGNIGFHALEGWGYYRHLGRRPSSHGCVRLSREDAQYLYRLLPRGTPVLVQKDEPARVLAFLKPEEFSPGHDWLLRSGGYEQELLLRRRLERLYAGKARASAVHRLVLDGSTILRPGGYAIGTAREIPPQEPPLLLGGSSLDFHSAARVNTAVELPTLDTLTAGESSLP
;
A
#
# COMPACT_ATOMS: atom_id res chain seq x y z
N MET A 1 -20.44 -86.07 -15.60
CA MET A 1 -19.61 -86.26 -16.82
C MET A 1 -19.66 -85.00 -17.67
N LYS A 2 -18.49 -84.61 -18.19
CA LYS A 2 -18.13 -83.47 -19.08
C LYS A 2 -17.85 -82.11 -18.40
N PRO A 3 -16.60 -81.60 -18.47
CA PRO A 3 -16.14 -80.33 -17.89
C PRO A 3 -15.96 -79.23 -18.96
N THR A 4 -16.04 -77.95 -18.57
CA THR A 4 -15.52 -76.81 -19.37
C THR A 4 -15.38 -75.59 -18.46
N LEU A 5 -14.17 -75.29 -17.99
CA LEU A 5 -13.23 -74.26 -18.51
C LEU A 5 -13.49 -72.86 -17.94
N ALA A 6 -12.68 -72.50 -16.93
CA ALA A 6 -12.50 -71.15 -16.43
C ALA A 6 -11.66 -70.34 -17.42
N TYR A 7 -12.18 -69.19 -17.86
CA TYR A 7 -11.43 -68.21 -18.64
C TYR A 7 -10.77 -67.22 -17.68
N CYS A 8 -9.44 -67.28 -17.57
CA CYS A 8 -8.60 -66.22 -17.04
C CYS A 8 -8.59 -65.05 -18.02
N LEU A 9 -9.10 -63.89 -17.62
CA LEU A 9 -8.90 -62.64 -18.34
C LEU A 9 -7.56 -62.03 -17.91
N LEU A 10 -6.52 -62.16 -18.73
CA LEU A 10 -5.30 -61.36 -18.61
C LEU A 10 -5.61 -59.93 -19.05
N GLY A 11 -5.67 -59.00 -18.09
CA GLY A 11 -5.66 -57.57 -18.36
C GLY A 11 -4.22 -57.11 -18.63
N LEU A 12 -3.97 -56.61 -19.85
CA LEU A 12 -2.74 -55.93 -20.25
C LEU A 12 -2.57 -54.63 -19.44
N LEU A 13 -1.57 -54.58 -18.56
CA LEU A 13 -1.10 -53.36 -17.93
C LEU A 13 -0.35 -52.52 -18.97
N SER A 14 -0.95 -51.44 -19.46
CA SER A 14 -0.24 -50.43 -20.24
C SER A 14 0.69 -49.64 -19.32
N SER A 15 2.00 -49.82 -19.49
CA SER A 15 3.02 -49.03 -18.82
C SER A 15 2.99 -47.59 -19.34
N VAL A 16 2.51 -46.66 -18.53
CA VAL A 16 2.69 -45.21 -18.76
C VAL A 16 4.17 -44.89 -18.52
N PRO A 17 4.90 -44.26 -19.46
CA PRO A 17 6.26 -43.84 -19.20
C PRO A 17 6.24 -42.72 -18.16
N ILE A 18 6.93 -42.93 -17.03
CA ILE A 18 7.21 -41.90 -16.05
C ILE A 18 8.19 -40.94 -16.72
N GLY A 19 7.71 -39.77 -17.15
CA GLY A 19 8.57 -38.71 -17.66
C GLY A 19 9.58 -38.30 -16.59
N GLU A 20 10.86 -38.24 -16.97
CA GLU A 20 11.92 -37.74 -16.10
C GLU A 20 11.55 -36.35 -15.59
N ALA A 21 11.57 -36.18 -14.26
CA ALA A 21 11.38 -34.89 -13.64
C ALA A 21 12.55 -33.98 -14.06
N GLN A 22 12.24 -32.91 -14.80
CA GLN A 22 13.22 -31.86 -15.09
C GLN A 22 13.73 -31.27 -13.76
N PRO A 23 15.06 -31.14 -13.57
CA PRO A 23 15.59 -30.50 -12.38
C PRO A 23 15.10 -29.06 -12.32
N ALA A 24 14.60 -28.66 -11.14
CA ALA A 24 14.17 -27.29 -10.88
C ALA A 24 15.25 -26.30 -11.34
N ARG A 25 14.88 -25.40 -12.27
CA ARG A 25 15.75 -24.27 -12.64
C ARG A 25 16.13 -23.55 -11.36
N ARG A 26 17.42 -23.57 -11.01
CA ARG A 26 17.97 -22.65 -10.02
C ARG A 26 17.68 -21.26 -10.55
N THR A 27 16.84 -20.50 -9.84
CA THR A 27 16.71 -19.07 -10.08
C THR A 27 18.09 -18.48 -9.83
N GLU A 28 18.74 -17.99 -10.88
CA GLU A 28 19.94 -17.17 -10.69
C GLU A 28 19.60 -16.06 -9.69
N PRO A 29 20.47 -15.76 -8.72
CA PRO A 29 20.26 -14.62 -7.85
C PRO A 29 20.08 -13.39 -8.74
N PRO A 30 19.12 -12.49 -8.43
CA PRO A 30 18.91 -11.30 -9.24
C PRO A 30 20.24 -10.55 -9.41
N PRO A 31 20.51 -9.99 -10.60
CA PRO A 31 21.78 -9.33 -10.87
C PRO A 31 22.06 -8.28 -9.78
N SER A 32 23.25 -8.36 -9.18
CA SER A 32 23.69 -7.41 -8.17
C SER A 32 23.87 -6.04 -8.81
N ILE A 33 22.99 -5.09 -8.46
CA ILE A 33 23.08 -3.71 -8.94
C ILE A 33 24.37 -3.09 -8.38
N PRO A 34 25.29 -2.59 -9.23
CA PRO A 34 26.52 -1.97 -8.73
C PRO A 34 26.19 -0.74 -7.86
N LEU A 35 26.88 -0.60 -6.72
CA LEU A 35 26.59 0.40 -5.67
C LEU A 35 26.51 1.84 -6.20
N GLN A 36 27.33 2.15 -7.20
CA GLN A 36 27.35 3.47 -7.85
C GLN A 36 26.04 3.83 -8.55
N PHE A 37 25.29 2.84 -9.03
CA PHE A 37 23.98 3.02 -9.68
C PHE A 37 22.83 3.11 -8.69
N LEU A 38 23.02 2.66 -7.43
CA LEU A 38 21.99 2.78 -6.40
C LEU A 38 21.51 4.22 -6.24
N ARG A 39 22.39 5.22 -6.38
CA ARG A 39 22.06 6.66 -6.25
C ARG A 39 20.90 7.12 -7.14
N PHE A 40 20.68 6.44 -8.27
CA PHE A 40 19.66 6.79 -9.27
C PHE A 40 18.35 6.04 -9.09
N PHE A 41 18.30 5.01 -8.24
CA PHE A 41 17.06 4.30 -7.96
C PHE A 41 16.15 5.17 -7.08
N PRO A 42 14.87 5.35 -7.45
CA PRO A 42 13.93 6.11 -6.64
C PRO A 42 13.77 5.43 -5.28
N VAL A 43 14.01 6.19 -4.21
CA VAL A 43 13.80 5.75 -2.83
C VAL A 43 12.54 6.42 -2.31
N ARG A 44 11.71 5.65 -1.61
CA ARG A 44 10.59 6.16 -0.84
C ARG A 44 10.68 5.65 0.59
N ASP A 45 10.10 6.43 1.49
CA ASP A 45 9.93 5.97 2.86
C ASP A 45 8.80 4.94 2.94
N THR A 46 9.10 3.72 3.33
CA THR A 46 8.11 2.64 3.37
C THR A 46 7.65 2.40 4.80
N ILE A 47 6.34 2.48 5.01
CA ILE A 47 5.69 2.01 6.23
C ILE A 47 5.06 0.65 5.91
N TYR A 48 5.53 -0.37 6.60
CA TYR A 48 5.03 -1.72 6.46
C TYR A 48 3.77 -1.93 7.29
N THR A 49 2.93 -2.87 6.88
CA THR A 49 1.77 -3.29 7.67
C THR A 49 1.61 -4.80 7.69
N LEU A 50 1.29 -5.32 8.88
CA LEU A 50 0.85 -6.69 9.10
C LEU A 50 -0.66 -6.86 8.89
N SER A 51 -1.40 -5.77 8.63
CA SER A 51 -2.83 -5.82 8.30
C SER A 51 -3.10 -6.69 7.08
N ARG A 52 -4.31 -7.27 7.03
CA ARG A 52 -4.80 -7.95 5.84
C ARG A 52 -5.09 -7.00 4.67
N TRP A 53 -5.46 -5.77 5.01
CA TRP A 53 -5.93 -4.74 4.09
C TRP A 53 -5.30 -3.39 4.40
N TYR A 54 -5.01 -2.60 3.37
CA TYR A 54 -4.85 -1.15 3.50
C TYR A 54 -5.57 -0.42 2.38
N LEU A 55 -5.85 0.86 2.61
CA LEU A 55 -6.50 1.75 1.66
C LEU A 55 -5.54 2.82 1.15
N VAL A 56 -5.63 3.15 -0.14
CA VAL A 56 -5.02 4.35 -0.73
C VAL A 56 -6.12 5.20 -1.36
N LEU A 57 -6.33 6.40 -0.81
CA LEU A 57 -7.26 7.39 -1.32
C LEU A 57 -6.50 8.38 -2.18
N ASP A 58 -6.78 8.39 -3.48
CA ASP A 58 -6.27 9.35 -4.43
C ASP A 58 -7.28 10.49 -4.64
N LEU A 59 -6.96 11.66 -4.09
CA LEU A 59 -7.80 12.84 -4.15
C LEU A 59 -7.83 13.49 -5.54
N ALA A 60 -6.77 13.36 -6.34
CA ALA A 60 -6.75 13.91 -7.70
C ALA A 60 -7.64 13.08 -8.64
N GLN A 61 -7.56 11.76 -8.52
CA GLN A 61 -8.32 10.83 -9.35
C GLN A 61 -9.73 10.53 -8.81
N GLN A 62 -10.02 10.94 -7.58
CA GLN A 62 -11.28 10.63 -6.88
C GLN A 62 -11.52 9.10 -6.84
N ARG A 63 -10.48 8.35 -6.47
CA ARG A 63 -10.48 6.89 -6.35
C ARG A 63 -10.01 6.44 -4.98
N LEU A 64 -10.68 5.44 -4.43
CA LEU A 64 -10.22 4.69 -3.28
C LEU A 64 -9.78 3.31 -3.74
N ARG A 65 -8.54 2.94 -3.46
CA ARG A 65 -7.98 1.62 -3.77
C ARG A 65 -7.86 0.81 -2.50
N LEU A 66 -8.37 -0.41 -2.55
CA LEU A 66 -8.19 -1.43 -1.54
C LEU A 66 -7.13 -2.41 -2.02
N TYR A 67 -6.12 -2.63 -1.18
CA TYR A 67 -5.10 -3.64 -1.40
C TYR A 67 -5.20 -4.72 -0.34
N GLY A 68 -5.13 -5.97 -0.77
CA GLY A 68 -5.07 -7.15 0.07
C GLY A 68 -3.68 -7.78 0.04
N ARG A 69 -3.23 -8.30 1.20
CA ARG A 69 -1.93 -8.96 1.33
C ARG A 69 -1.71 -10.13 0.37
N GLU A 70 -2.76 -10.83 -0.02
CA GLU A 70 -2.69 -11.97 -0.95
C GLU A 70 -2.78 -11.54 -2.43
N GLY A 71 -2.60 -10.25 -2.71
CA GLY A 71 -2.58 -9.69 -4.07
C GLY A 71 -3.92 -9.16 -4.56
N GLU A 72 -4.96 -9.12 -3.74
CA GLU A 72 -6.23 -8.53 -4.15
C GLU A 72 -6.13 -7.03 -4.33
N GLN A 73 -6.79 -6.54 -5.38
CA GLN A 73 -6.91 -5.12 -5.63
C GLN A 73 -8.31 -4.78 -6.11
N GLN A 74 -8.91 -3.77 -5.49
CA GLN A 74 -10.20 -3.23 -5.92
C GLN A 74 -10.16 -1.71 -5.88
N GLU A 75 -10.87 -1.06 -6.80
CA GLU A 75 -10.97 0.39 -6.87
C GLU A 75 -12.44 0.84 -6.80
N PHE A 76 -12.69 1.91 -6.04
CA PHE A 76 -14.01 2.46 -5.81
C PHE A 76 -14.06 3.94 -6.22
N PRO A 77 -15.11 4.39 -6.91
CA PRO A 77 -15.32 5.81 -7.19
C PRO A 77 -15.72 6.54 -5.89
N VAL A 78 -15.06 7.66 -5.60
CA VAL A 78 -15.36 8.45 -4.39
C VAL A 78 -15.66 9.92 -4.71
N SER A 79 -16.23 10.64 -3.75
CA SER A 79 -16.30 12.10 -3.80
C SER A 79 -15.79 12.67 -2.47
N SER A 80 -14.59 13.24 -2.48
CA SER A 80 -13.93 13.80 -1.29
C SER A 80 -14.40 15.23 -0.94
N GLY A 81 -13.79 15.80 0.10
CA GLY A 81 -14.01 17.16 0.58
C GLY A 81 -13.50 18.24 -0.35
N THR A 82 -14.17 19.39 -0.37
CA THR A 82 -13.76 20.58 -1.12
C THR A 82 -14.13 21.86 -0.39
N THR A 83 -13.31 22.90 -0.60
CA THR A 83 -13.57 24.28 -0.18
C THR A 83 -14.63 24.99 -1.02
N ARG A 84 -15.07 24.40 -2.15
CA ARG A 84 -16.13 24.96 -3.00
C ARG A 84 -17.53 24.77 -2.40
N THR A 85 -17.66 23.91 -1.40
CA THR A 85 -18.91 23.72 -0.66
C THR A 85 -18.87 24.61 0.59
N PRO A 86 -19.95 25.34 0.93
CA PRO A 86 -19.97 26.21 2.11
C PRO A 86 -19.57 25.45 3.38
N LYS A 87 -18.64 25.99 4.18
CA LYS A 87 -18.06 25.32 5.37
C LYS A 87 -17.31 24.00 5.07
N GLY A 88 -17.01 23.73 3.80
CA GLY A 88 -16.25 22.57 3.38
C GLY A 88 -14.75 22.79 3.46
N ILE A 89 -14.02 21.71 3.73
CA ILE A 89 -12.56 21.65 3.70
C ILE A 89 -12.11 20.59 2.70
N GLU A 90 -10.89 20.72 2.17
CA GLU A 90 -10.27 19.60 1.47
C GLU A 90 -10.05 18.44 2.45
N THR A 91 -10.22 17.21 1.98
CA THR A 91 -9.84 16.04 2.76
C THR A 91 -8.32 16.08 2.98
N PRO A 92 -7.83 16.02 4.24
CA PRO A 92 -6.40 16.16 4.51
C PRO A 92 -5.63 14.96 3.97
N THR A 93 -4.45 15.22 3.39
CA THR A 93 -3.49 14.19 3.03
C THR A 93 -2.75 13.68 4.26
N GLY A 94 -2.26 12.45 4.20
CA GLY A 94 -1.53 11.84 5.31
C GLY A 94 -1.69 10.33 5.41
N LEU A 95 -0.99 9.76 6.38
CA LEU A 95 -1.13 8.38 6.80
C LEU A 95 -1.99 8.31 8.06
N PHE A 96 -3.09 7.57 7.97
CA PHE A 96 -4.07 7.38 9.02
C PHE A 96 -4.36 5.88 9.23
N THR A 97 -5.24 5.58 10.17
CA THR A 97 -5.84 4.26 10.36
C THR A 97 -7.34 4.44 10.62
N LEU A 98 -8.17 3.47 10.28
CA LEU A 98 -9.59 3.50 10.64
C LEU A 98 -9.75 3.53 12.18
N GLN A 99 -10.27 4.65 12.70
CA GLN A 99 -10.41 4.95 14.12
C GLN A 99 -11.74 4.48 14.69
N THR A 100 -12.84 4.74 13.97
CA THR A 100 -14.21 4.49 14.43
C THR A 100 -15.07 3.88 13.32
N LYS A 101 -16.08 3.11 13.70
CA LYS A 101 -17.04 2.50 12.79
C LYS A 101 -18.45 2.56 13.38
N ALA A 102 -19.44 2.94 12.59
CA ALA A 102 -20.86 2.88 12.96
C ALA A 102 -21.71 2.58 11.72
N THR A 103 -22.74 1.74 11.85
CA THR A 103 -23.68 1.50 10.74
C THR A 103 -24.45 2.75 10.35
N LEU A 104 -24.73 3.61 11.34
CA LEU A 104 -25.31 4.93 11.17
C LEU A 104 -24.63 5.91 12.13
N ALA A 105 -24.14 7.03 11.61
CA ALA A 105 -23.67 8.17 12.38
C ALA A 105 -24.45 9.43 11.95
N ILE A 106 -24.69 10.37 12.88
CA ILE A 106 -25.44 11.60 12.61
C ILE A 106 -24.50 12.80 12.63
N SER A 107 -24.44 13.53 11.51
CA SER A 107 -23.63 14.75 11.44
C SER A 107 -24.43 15.96 11.96
N ARG A 108 -24.22 16.32 13.23
CA ARG A 108 -24.88 17.49 13.85
C ARG A 108 -24.52 18.82 13.18
N GLN A 109 -23.30 18.92 12.64
CA GLN A 109 -22.81 20.14 11.98
C GLN A 109 -23.50 20.41 10.63
N PHE A 110 -24.03 19.37 9.99
CA PHE A 110 -24.65 19.45 8.67
C PHE A 110 -26.08 18.89 8.74
N GLU A 111 -26.96 19.62 9.43
CA GLU A 111 -28.41 19.38 9.46
C GLU A 111 -28.82 17.97 9.90
N ASN A 112 -28.06 17.38 10.84
CA ASN A 112 -28.28 15.99 11.30
C ASN A 112 -28.26 14.97 10.16
N THR A 113 -27.48 15.23 9.11
CA THR A 113 -27.37 14.33 7.95
C THR A 113 -26.97 12.91 8.40
N PRO A 114 -27.76 11.87 8.03
CA PRO A 114 -27.41 10.47 8.21
C PRO A 114 -26.17 10.09 7.39
N MET A 115 -25.15 9.57 8.06
CA MET A 115 -23.94 9.01 7.45
C MET A 115 -23.98 7.49 7.61
N LEU A 116 -24.32 6.80 6.52
CA LEU A 116 -24.44 5.35 6.49
C LEU A 116 -23.06 4.70 6.39
N TYR A 117 -22.85 3.61 7.12
CA TYR A 117 -21.61 2.82 7.10
C TYR A 117 -20.36 3.65 7.39
N TRP A 118 -20.45 4.50 8.41
CA TRP A 118 -19.38 5.36 8.86
C TRP A 118 -18.09 4.58 9.17
N MET A 119 -16.98 5.03 8.59
CA MET A 119 -15.62 4.59 8.88
C MET A 119 -14.70 5.82 9.03
N GLY A 120 -14.57 6.33 10.25
CA GLY A 120 -13.77 7.51 10.56
C GLY A 120 -12.28 7.21 10.58
N PHE A 121 -11.45 8.08 10.01
CA PHE A 121 -9.98 7.94 10.00
C PHE A 121 -9.24 9.19 10.48
N PHE A 122 -9.91 10.35 10.53
CA PHE A 122 -9.30 11.60 10.98
C PHE A 122 -10.33 12.47 11.71
N GLY A 123 -10.45 12.34 13.03
CA GLY A 123 -11.39 13.14 13.82
C GLY A 123 -12.83 12.98 13.31
N ASN A 124 -13.41 14.06 12.79
CA ASN A 124 -14.76 14.08 12.20
C ASN A 124 -14.78 13.81 10.68
N ILE A 125 -13.69 13.30 10.11
CA ILE A 125 -13.56 12.93 8.69
C ILE A 125 -13.47 11.41 8.56
N GLY A 126 -14.27 10.87 7.64
CA GLY A 126 -14.37 9.44 7.39
C GLY A 126 -14.99 9.11 6.05
N PHE A 127 -15.00 7.81 5.75
CA PHE A 127 -15.75 7.25 4.64
C PHE A 127 -17.20 6.99 5.06
N HIS A 128 -18.16 7.31 4.19
CA HIS A 128 -19.56 6.96 4.41
C HIS A 128 -20.38 7.08 3.12
N ALA A 129 -21.60 6.56 3.14
CA ALA A 129 -22.62 6.85 2.14
C ALA A 129 -23.68 7.83 2.69
N LEU A 130 -24.53 8.34 1.79
CA LEU A 130 -25.71 9.12 2.12
C LEU A 130 -26.98 8.35 1.71
N GLU A 131 -28.12 8.70 2.29
CA GLU A 131 -29.42 8.10 1.91
C GLU A 131 -29.88 8.52 0.51
N GLY A 132 -29.73 9.80 0.17
CA GLY A 132 -30.15 10.35 -1.12
C GLY A 132 -29.24 9.94 -2.28
N TRP A 133 -29.80 9.86 -3.49
CA TRP A 133 -29.07 9.42 -4.69
C TRP A 133 -28.29 10.54 -5.40
N GLY A 134 -28.57 11.81 -5.11
CA GLY A 134 -28.05 12.94 -5.87
C GLY A 134 -26.52 13.08 -5.88
N TYR A 135 -25.82 12.50 -4.90
CA TYR A 135 -24.36 12.56 -4.82
C TYR A 135 -23.65 11.53 -5.73
N TYR A 136 -24.36 10.49 -6.21
CA TYR A 136 -23.75 9.43 -7.03
C TYR A 136 -23.11 10.00 -8.30
N ARG A 137 -23.73 11.04 -8.90
CA ARG A 137 -23.20 11.74 -10.08
C ARG A 137 -21.85 12.41 -9.87
N HIS A 138 -21.37 12.55 -8.62
CA HIS A 138 -20.08 13.13 -8.28
C HIS A 138 -18.99 12.08 -8.03
N LEU A 139 -19.38 10.83 -7.72
CA LEU A 139 -18.44 9.76 -7.41
C LEU A 139 -17.51 9.52 -8.59
N GLY A 140 -16.21 9.59 -8.33
CA GLY A 140 -15.18 9.39 -9.34
C GLY A 140 -14.98 10.56 -10.32
N ARG A 141 -15.65 11.69 -10.10
CA ARG A 141 -15.62 12.83 -11.03
C ARG A 141 -15.10 14.10 -10.39
N ARG A 142 -15.58 14.42 -9.19
CA ARG A 142 -15.18 15.64 -8.48
C ARG A 142 -15.47 15.56 -6.98
N PRO A 143 -14.70 16.27 -6.15
CA PRO A 143 -15.05 16.44 -4.75
C PRO A 143 -16.35 17.25 -4.61
N SER A 144 -17.12 16.96 -3.57
CA SER A 144 -18.42 17.59 -3.32
C SER A 144 -18.89 17.54 -1.86
N SER A 145 -18.04 17.07 -0.94
CA SER A 145 -18.36 16.95 0.48
C SER A 145 -17.73 18.08 1.31
N HIS A 146 -18.03 18.10 2.61
CA HIS A 146 -17.46 19.04 3.58
C HIS A 146 -16.16 18.55 4.24
N GLY A 147 -15.53 17.47 3.73
CA GLY A 147 -14.30 16.90 4.27
C GLY A 147 -14.28 15.39 4.19
N CYS A 148 -15.42 14.75 4.47
CA CYS A 148 -15.61 13.30 4.38
C CYS A 148 -15.43 12.76 2.96
N VAL A 149 -15.32 11.44 2.85
CA VAL A 149 -15.18 10.76 1.56
C VAL A 149 -16.45 9.97 1.30
N ARG A 150 -17.24 10.44 0.34
CA ARG A 150 -18.49 9.78 -0.04
C ARG A 150 -18.20 8.57 -0.93
N LEU A 151 -18.85 7.46 -0.61
CA LEU A 151 -18.89 6.21 -1.37
C LEU A 151 -20.32 5.92 -1.83
N SER A 152 -20.49 5.05 -2.84
CA SER A 152 -21.81 4.44 -3.08
C SER A 152 -22.27 3.69 -1.82
N ARG A 153 -23.57 3.41 -1.68
CA ARG A 153 -24.07 2.70 -0.49
C ARG A 153 -23.58 1.26 -0.48
N GLU A 154 -23.48 0.66 -1.66
CA GLU A 154 -23.01 -0.70 -1.89
C GLU A 154 -21.53 -0.82 -1.49
N ASP A 155 -20.68 0.10 -1.98
CA ASP A 155 -19.25 0.11 -1.66
C ASP A 155 -19.01 0.43 -0.18
N ALA A 156 -19.76 1.37 0.39
CA ALA A 156 -19.65 1.71 1.80
C ALA A 156 -20.04 0.52 2.69
N GLN A 157 -21.13 -0.19 2.36
CA GLN A 157 -21.56 -1.38 3.09
C GLN A 157 -20.51 -2.50 2.98
N TYR A 158 -20.00 -2.76 1.77
CA TYR A 158 -18.98 -3.77 1.50
C TYR A 158 -17.72 -3.50 2.33
N LEU A 159 -17.13 -2.30 2.19
CA LEU A 159 -15.93 -1.91 2.93
C LEU A 159 -16.17 -1.88 4.44
N TYR A 160 -17.36 -1.48 4.88
CA TYR A 160 -17.70 -1.49 6.30
C TYR A 160 -17.66 -2.88 6.91
N ARG A 161 -18.17 -3.90 6.20
CA ARG A 161 -18.10 -5.30 6.65
C ARG A 161 -16.68 -5.87 6.59
N LEU A 162 -15.93 -5.49 5.56
CA LEU A 162 -14.61 -6.05 5.28
C LEU A 162 -13.51 -5.50 6.21
N LEU A 163 -13.49 -4.18 6.44
CA LEU A 163 -12.35 -3.50 7.04
C LEU A 163 -12.47 -3.40 8.56
N PRO A 164 -11.55 -3.96 9.36
CA PRO A 164 -11.52 -3.74 10.80
C PRO A 164 -11.06 -2.31 11.15
N ARG A 165 -11.23 -1.91 12.42
CA ARG A 165 -10.50 -0.75 12.96
C ARG A 165 -9.00 -1.04 12.92
N GLY A 166 -8.18 0.00 12.75
CA GLY A 166 -6.73 -0.14 12.60
C GLY A 166 -6.26 -0.36 11.15
N THR A 167 -7.16 -0.62 10.19
CA THR A 167 -6.79 -0.66 8.76
C THR A 167 -6.09 0.64 8.35
N PRO A 168 -4.85 0.58 7.82
CA PRO A 168 -4.14 1.76 7.36
C PRO A 168 -4.84 2.45 6.19
N VAL A 169 -4.79 3.77 6.16
CA VAL A 169 -5.36 4.62 5.12
C VAL A 169 -4.32 5.66 4.72
N LEU A 170 -3.81 5.57 3.49
CA LEU A 170 -2.93 6.57 2.89
C LEU A 170 -3.76 7.52 2.02
N VAL A 171 -3.81 8.81 2.36
CA VAL A 171 -4.55 9.83 1.59
C VAL A 171 -3.55 10.70 0.84
N GLN A 172 -3.58 10.66 -0.48
CA GLN A 172 -2.64 11.36 -1.36
C GLN A 172 -3.36 12.28 -2.35
N LYS A 173 -2.69 13.33 -2.81
CA LYS A 173 -3.16 14.22 -3.90
C LYS A 173 -2.24 14.14 -5.12
N ASP A 174 -0.97 13.87 -4.87
CA ASP A 174 0.07 13.58 -5.83
C ASP A 174 0.85 12.34 -5.37
N GLU A 175 1.93 12.02 -6.07
CA GLU A 175 2.75 10.87 -5.75
C GLU A 175 3.48 11.07 -4.41
N PRO A 176 3.27 10.20 -3.40
CA PRO A 176 3.76 10.47 -2.06
C PRO A 176 5.21 10.02 -1.87
N ALA A 177 5.94 10.75 -1.01
CA ALA A 177 7.28 10.34 -0.60
C ALA A 177 7.27 9.12 0.33
N ARG A 178 6.16 8.92 1.04
CA ARG A 178 5.90 7.80 1.94
C ARG A 178 4.81 6.89 1.40
N VAL A 179 5.09 5.59 1.38
CA VAL A 179 4.19 4.56 0.84
C VAL A 179 3.88 3.48 1.87
N LEU A 180 2.81 2.72 1.61
CA LEU A 180 2.47 1.52 2.36
C LEU A 180 2.90 0.28 1.60
N ALA A 181 3.39 -0.73 2.33
CA ALA A 181 3.66 -2.07 1.81
C ALA A 181 3.25 -3.12 2.83
N PHE A 182 2.96 -4.34 2.39
CA PHE A 182 2.75 -5.46 3.30
C PHE A 182 4.07 -5.98 3.84
N LEU A 183 4.06 -6.41 5.08
CA LEU A 183 5.08 -7.27 5.68
C LEU A 183 4.39 -8.58 6.04
N LYS A 184 5.01 -9.72 5.69
CA LYS A 184 4.46 -11.00 6.10
C LYS A 184 4.71 -11.21 7.60
N PRO A 185 3.77 -11.79 8.35
CA PRO A 185 3.94 -12.02 9.78
C PRO A 185 5.23 -12.79 10.13
N GLU A 186 5.60 -13.78 9.31
CA GLU A 186 6.82 -14.58 9.46
C GLU A 186 8.12 -13.80 9.16
N GLU A 187 8.04 -12.67 8.45
CA GLU A 187 9.18 -11.80 8.16
C GLU A 187 9.38 -10.74 9.24
N PHE A 188 8.48 -10.64 10.22
CA PHE A 188 8.61 -9.68 11.32
C PHE A 188 9.72 -10.11 12.29
N SER A 189 10.66 -9.21 12.56
CA SER A 189 11.81 -9.46 13.42
C SER A 189 11.87 -8.44 14.57
N PRO A 190 11.62 -8.86 15.83
CA PRO A 190 11.90 -8.04 16.99
C PRO A 190 13.36 -7.57 16.98
N GLY A 191 13.59 -6.27 17.20
CA GLY A 191 14.94 -5.67 17.19
C GLY A 191 15.38 -5.09 15.83
N HIS A 192 14.82 -5.56 14.71
CA HIS A 192 15.01 -4.95 13.40
C HIS A 192 13.79 -4.13 12.97
N ASP A 193 12.61 -4.49 13.46
CA ASP A 193 11.36 -3.82 13.16
C ASP A 193 10.87 -2.99 14.33
N TRP A 194 10.42 -1.77 14.02
CA TRP A 194 9.83 -0.85 14.97
C TRP A 194 8.32 -0.78 14.75
N LEU A 195 7.56 -1.25 15.75
CA LEU A 195 6.10 -1.12 15.75
C LEU A 195 5.65 0.32 16.00
N LEU A 196 4.96 0.91 15.02
CA LEU A 196 4.22 2.14 15.22
C LEU A 196 3.04 1.83 16.15
N ARG A 197 2.91 2.59 17.24
CA ARG A 197 1.87 2.44 18.26
C ARG A 197 0.94 3.65 18.24
N SER A 198 -0.08 3.65 19.10
CA SER A 198 -1.05 4.75 19.26
C SER A 198 -0.40 6.01 19.88
N GLY A 199 0.50 6.62 19.11
CA GLY A 199 1.28 7.85 19.25
C GLY A 199 2.09 8.09 20.53
N GLY A 200 3.24 8.70 20.30
CA GLY A 200 4.12 9.36 21.27
C GLY A 200 5.00 10.35 20.50
N TYR A 201 5.52 11.37 21.19
CA TYR A 201 6.40 12.39 20.61
C TYR A 201 7.57 11.77 19.81
N GLU A 202 8.15 10.68 20.32
CA GLU A 202 9.24 9.94 19.67
C GLU A 202 8.90 9.41 18.28
N GLN A 203 7.67 8.91 18.07
CA GLN A 203 7.26 8.34 16.79
C GLN A 203 7.07 9.43 15.73
N GLU A 204 6.48 10.55 16.13
CA GLU A 204 6.31 11.70 15.25
C GLU A 204 7.66 12.28 14.86
N LEU A 205 8.58 12.42 15.83
CA LEU A 205 9.94 12.87 15.59
C LEU A 205 10.71 11.91 14.66
N LEU A 206 10.57 10.60 14.85
CA LEU A 206 11.18 9.59 14.00
C LEU A 206 10.67 9.68 12.55
N LEU A 207 9.35 9.72 12.37
CA LEU A 207 8.72 9.82 11.04
C LEU A 207 9.08 11.14 10.34
N ARG A 208 9.14 12.25 11.09
CA ARG A 208 9.58 13.54 10.57
C ARG A 208 11.04 13.48 10.13
N ARG A 209 11.94 12.98 10.98
CA ARG A 209 13.38 12.84 10.67
C ARG A 209 13.62 11.94 9.46
N ARG A 210 12.83 10.87 9.28
CA ARG A 210 12.92 10.01 8.08
C ARG A 210 12.62 10.78 6.80
N LEU A 211 11.56 11.61 6.79
CA LEU A 211 11.26 12.47 5.63
C LEU A 211 12.34 13.53 5.42
N GLU A 212 12.81 14.19 6.48
CA GLU A 212 13.89 15.18 6.40
C GLU A 212 15.18 14.57 5.80
N ARG A 213 15.54 13.34 6.22
CA ARG A 213 16.67 12.60 5.65
C ARG A 213 16.45 12.22 4.20
N LEU A 214 15.24 11.79 3.84
CA LEU A 214 14.88 11.46 2.47
C LEU A 214 15.06 12.66 1.54
N TYR A 215 14.57 13.83 1.95
CA TYR A 215 14.72 15.08 1.19
C TYR A 215 16.12 15.68 1.25
N ALA A 216 16.93 15.32 2.24
CA ALA A 216 18.35 15.67 2.30
C ALA A 216 19.25 14.77 1.44
N GLY A 217 18.70 13.76 0.73
CA GLY A 217 19.50 12.79 -0.03
C GLY A 217 20.19 11.73 0.84
N LYS A 218 19.79 11.60 2.10
CA LYS A 218 20.48 10.81 3.14
C LYS A 218 19.66 9.60 3.62
N ALA A 219 18.66 9.16 2.87
CA ALA A 219 17.81 8.03 3.26
C ALA A 219 18.62 6.74 3.50
N ARG A 220 19.70 6.53 2.74
CA ARG A 220 20.54 5.32 2.81
C ARG A 220 21.73 5.42 3.76
N ALA A 221 22.03 6.61 4.29
CA ALA A 221 23.20 6.85 5.12
C ALA A 221 23.07 6.35 6.57
N SER A 222 22.03 5.56 6.88
CA SER A 222 21.77 5.00 8.20
C SER A 222 20.97 3.72 8.06
N ALA A 223 21.33 2.67 8.80
CA ALA A 223 20.44 1.53 8.99
C ALA A 223 19.18 2.01 9.71
N VAL A 224 18.02 1.87 9.08
CA VAL A 224 16.75 2.29 9.68
C VAL A 224 15.89 1.07 9.87
N HIS A 225 15.40 0.88 11.09
CA HIS A 225 14.38 -0.12 11.38
C HIS A 225 13.21 0.01 10.38
N ARG A 226 12.62 -1.12 9.96
CA ARG A 226 11.34 -1.05 9.24
C ARG A 226 10.29 -0.53 10.21
N LEU A 227 9.51 0.44 9.77
CA LEU A 227 8.37 0.91 10.55
C LEU A 227 7.18 0.06 10.19
N VAL A 228 6.55 -0.54 11.19
CA VAL A 228 5.51 -1.55 10.99
C VAL A 228 4.25 -1.16 11.75
N LEU A 229 3.11 -1.16 11.06
CA LEU A 229 1.79 -1.14 11.68
C LEU A 229 1.35 -2.58 11.93
N ASP A 230 1.05 -2.93 13.17
CA ASP A 230 0.61 -4.28 13.58
C ASP A 230 -0.80 -4.65 13.09
N GLY A 231 -1.52 -3.68 12.53
CA GLY A 231 -2.87 -3.81 12.02
C GLY A 231 -3.99 -3.75 13.05
N SER A 232 -3.64 -3.48 14.31
CA SER A 232 -4.60 -3.16 15.38
C SER A 232 -4.43 -1.71 15.89
N THR A 233 -3.25 -1.12 15.65
CA THR A 233 -2.88 0.21 16.11
C THR A 233 -3.80 1.27 15.53
N ILE A 234 -4.27 2.15 16.41
CA ILE A 234 -5.05 3.34 16.04
C ILE A 234 -4.11 4.55 16.15
N LEU A 235 -3.70 5.06 15.00
CA LEU A 235 -2.88 6.27 14.94
C LEU A 235 -3.63 7.47 15.50
N ARG A 236 -2.87 8.36 16.15
CA ARG A 236 -3.42 9.56 16.78
C ARG A 236 -4.24 10.39 15.78
N PRO A 237 -5.31 11.06 16.25
CA PRO A 237 -5.98 12.09 15.46
C PRO A 237 -4.94 13.14 15.02
N GLY A 238 -4.85 13.40 13.72
CA GLY A 238 -3.73 14.14 13.13
C GLY A 238 -3.11 13.41 11.94
N GLY A 239 -2.95 12.09 12.05
CA GLY A 239 -2.20 11.30 11.08
C GLY A 239 -0.72 11.69 11.01
N TYR A 240 0.00 11.11 10.06
CA TYR A 240 1.40 11.45 9.78
C TYR A 240 1.56 11.99 8.37
N ALA A 241 2.46 12.97 8.21
CA ALA A 241 2.79 13.52 6.91
C ALA A 241 3.30 12.43 5.95
N ILE A 242 3.00 12.53 4.66
CA ILE A 242 3.44 11.56 3.65
C ILE A 242 4.43 12.14 2.65
N GLY A 243 4.60 13.47 2.62
CA GLY A 243 5.48 14.15 1.67
C GLY A 243 5.08 13.96 0.21
N THR A 244 5.88 14.49 -0.70
CA THR A 244 5.74 14.38 -2.16
C THR A 244 7.02 13.80 -2.76
N ALA A 245 6.86 12.84 -3.68
CA ALA A 245 7.97 12.19 -4.34
C ALA A 245 8.78 13.16 -5.22
N ARG A 246 8.18 14.27 -5.65
CA ARG A 246 8.82 15.28 -6.52
C ARG A 246 9.96 16.03 -5.84
N GLU A 247 9.97 16.07 -4.52
CA GLU A 247 11.00 16.75 -3.71
C GLU A 247 12.17 15.82 -3.35
N ILE A 248 12.14 14.54 -3.76
CA ILE A 248 13.17 13.56 -3.40
C ILE A 248 14.38 13.72 -4.35
N PRO A 249 15.56 14.14 -3.85
CA PRO A 249 16.76 14.20 -4.67
C PRO A 249 17.37 12.79 -4.85
N PRO A 250 18.36 12.63 -5.75
CA PRO A 250 19.23 11.46 -5.77
C PRO A 250 19.82 11.19 -4.37
N GLN A 251 19.96 9.92 -4.01
CA GLN A 251 20.37 9.53 -2.66
C GLN A 251 21.86 9.19 -2.61
N GLU A 252 22.54 9.62 -1.55
CA GLU A 252 23.89 9.20 -1.20
C GLU A 252 23.95 7.65 -1.13
N PRO A 253 25.05 7.03 -1.56
CA PRO A 253 25.23 5.60 -1.37
C PRO A 253 25.29 5.28 0.14
N PRO A 254 24.91 4.06 0.53
CA PRO A 254 25.06 3.61 1.90
C PRO A 254 26.52 3.66 2.38
N LEU A 255 26.70 3.90 3.68
CA LEU A 255 27.97 3.69 4.35
C LEU A 255 28.17 2.17 4.55
N LEU A 256 29.02 1.57 3.71
CA LEU A 256 29.42 0.16 3.85
C LEU A 256 30.46 0.02 4.96
N LEU A 257 30.00 -0.08 6.21
CA LEU A 257 30.84 -0.53 7.32
C LEU A 257 30.62 -2.03 7.52
N GLY A 258 31.55 -2.84 7.02
CA GLY A 258 31.74 -4.25 7.39
C GLY A 258 30.51 -5.17 7.35
N GLY A 259 30.29 -5.84 6.22
CA GLY A 259 29.65 -7.17 6.17
C GLY A 259 28.16 -7.32 6.52
N SER A 260 27.42 -6.25 6.84
CA SER A 260 25.97 -6.35 7.05
C SER A 260 25.23 -6.30 5.71
N SER A 261 24.36 -7.29 5.48
CA SER A 261 23.50 -7.38 4.29
C SER A 261 22.73 -6.09 4.10
N LEU A 262 22.84 -5.56 2.89
CA LEU A 262 22.20 -4.33 2.44
C LEU A 262 20.70 -4.54 2.30
N ASP A 263 19.97 -4.57 3.42
CA ASP A 263 18.51 -4.57 3.38
C ASP A 263 18.04 -3.12 3.12
N PHE A 264 18.27 -2.68 1.87
CA PHE A 264 17.70 -1.44 1.38
C PHE A 264 16.20 -1.65 1.21
N HIS A 265 15.45 -1.27 2.23
CA HIS A 265 14.00 -1.09 2.12
C HIS A 265 13.68 0.18 1.30
N SER A 266 14.28 0.29 0.11
CA SER A 266 13.69 1.01 -1.01
C SER A 266 12.55 0.14 -1.52
N ALA A 267 11.31 0.59 -1.40
CA ALA A 267 10.24 0.06 -2.23
C ALA A 267 10.54 0.41 -3.69
N ALA A 268 11.41 -0.38 -4.33
CA ALA A 268 11.42 -0.50 -5.77
C ALA A 268 10.14 -1.27 -6.12
N ARG A 269 9.06 -0.52 -6.34
CA ARG A 269 7.75 -0.94 -6.84
C ARG A 269 6.83 -1.60 -5.81
N VAL A 270 5.90 -0.81 -5.31
CA VAL A 270 4.55 -1.31 -5.06
C VAL A 270 3.81 -1.24 -6.41
N ASN A 271 3.66 -2.40 -7.06
CA ASN A 271 2.61 -2.73 -8.03
C ASN A 271 2.36 -1.81 -9.24
N THR A 272 3.40 -1.18 -9.80
CA THR A 272 3.33 -0.72 -11.19
C THR A 272 4.48 -1.33 -11.98
N ALA A 273 4.12 -2.05 -13.05
CA ALA A 273 5.03 -2.49 -14.09
C ALA A 273 5.68 -1.26 -14.73
N VAL A 274 6.76 -0.79 -14.13
CA VAL A 274 7.79 -0.09 -14.89
C VAL A 274 8.75 -1.21 -15.27
N GLU A 275 9.27 -1.30 -16.48
CA GLU A 275 10.40 -2.19 -16.76
C GLU A 275 11.65 -1.54 -16.16
N LEU A 276 12.52 -2.33 -15.51
CA LEU A 276 13.84 -1.79 -15.18
C LEU A 276 14.54 -1.54 -16.52
N PRO A 277 15.14 -0.36 -16.77
CA PRO A 277 15.97 -0.21 -17.96
C PRO A 277 17.05 -1.29 -17.92
N THR A 278 17.10 -2.12 -18.96
CA THR A 278 18.16 -3.11 -19.13
C THR A 278 19.48 -2.37 -19.33
N LEU A 279 20.59 -2.95 -18.87
CA LEU A 279 21.94 -2.37 -18.98
C LEU A 279 22.30 -1.92 -20.41
N ASP A 280 21.67 -2.50 -21.42
CA ASP A 280 21.84 -2.15 -22.85
C ASP A 280 21.32 -0.75 -23.21
N THR A 281 20.40 -0.19 -22.43
CA THR A 281 19.86 1.16 -22.66
C THR A 281 20.76 2.27 -22.11
N LEU A 282 21.72 1.95 -21.24
CA LEU A 282 22.65 2.92 -20.65
C LEU A 282 23.94 3.12 -21.47
N THR A 283 24.21 2.26 -22.44
CA THR A 283 25.42 2.32 -23.28
C THR A 283 25.16 2.91 -24.68
N ALA A 284 23.92 3.13 -25.07
CA ALA A 284 23.55 3.66 -26.40
C ALA A 284 23.62 5.20 -26.52
N GLY A 285 24.04 5.93 -25.48
CA GLY A 285 24.04 7.39 -25.43
C GLY A 285 25.34 8.09 -25.87
N GLU A 286 26.43 7.35 -26.13
CA GLU A 286 27.71 7.93 -26.51
C GLU A 286 28.21 7.39 -27.87
N SER A 287 27.50 7.68 -28.96
CA SER A 287 28.17 7.83 -30.27
C SER A 287 27.22 8.43 -31.32
N SER A 288 27.22 9.76 -31.46
CA SER A 288 27.12 10.44 -32.77
C SER A 288 26.97 11.95 -32.56
N LEU A 289 28.08 12.66 -32.59
CA LEU A 289 28.15 14.05 -33.05
C LEU A 289 28.88 14.03 -34.40
N PRO A 290 28.28 14.49 -35.50
CA PRO A 290 29.00 15.26 -36.51
C PRO A 290 29.14 16.73 -36.08
#